data_AF-A0A2H3CFU8-F1
#
_entry.id   AF-A0A2H3CFU8-F1
#
_cell.length_a   1.000
_cell.length_b   1.000
_cell.length_c   1.000
_cell.angle_alpha   90.00
_cell.angle_beta   90.00
_cell.angle_gamma   90.00
#
_symmetry.space_group_name_H-M   'P 1'
#
loop_
_entity.id
_entity.type
_entity.pdbx_description
1 polymer ?
#
loop_
_entity_poly.entity_id
_entity_poly.type
_entity_poly.pdbx_seq_one_letter_code
_entity_poly.pdbx_strand_id
1 'polypeptide(L)'
;MSSKRSALTELLPTEVFWRDHSIPPWTGTNKHPYQFEDSHWLFRSYAFMDAKDTSTGQIVAMKSIRHEDNPHELVIATFFTSEEKSLDHRNHCVPILRILSVPDEEGHVIIVMPYLCPWYDPKFKTIGEGVQFFGEMLEGL
;
A
#
# COMPACT_ATOMS: atom_id res chain seq x y z
N MET A 1 -22.10 30.74 -18.47
CA MET A 1 -21.99 29.87 -19.65
C MET A 1 -20.83 28.91 -19.41
N SER A 2 -21.17 27.62 -19.45
CA SER A 2 -20.32 26.47 -19.21
C SER A 2 -19.20 26.37 -20.25
N SER A 3 -17.98 26.07 -19.81
CA SER A 3 -16.96 25.47 -20.67
C SER A 3 -16.18 24.43 -19.86
N LYS A 4 -16.74 23.21 -19.85
CA LYS A 4 -16.05 22.00 -19.40
C LYS A 4 -14.74 21.86 -20.18
N ARG A 5 -13.59 21.96 -19.51
CA ARG A 5 -12.32 21.45 -20.08
C ARG A 5 -12.25 19.96 -19.77
N SER A 6 -12.68 19.18 -20.75
CA SER A 6 -12.30 17.78 -20.93
C SER A 6 -10.82 17.75 -21.27
N ALA A 7 -9.97 17.47 -20.29
CA ALA A 7 -8.59 17.07 -20.54
C ALA A 7 -8.53 15.55 -20.35
N LEU A 8 -8.74 14.82 -21.44
CA LEU A 8 -8.22 13.46 -21.55
C LEU A 8 -6.70 13.63 -21.71
N THR A 9 -5.99 13.66 -20.59
CA THR A 9 -4.54 13.63 -20.58
C THR A 9 -4.12 12.24 -21.01
N GLU A 10 -3.43 12.14 -22.15
CA GLU A 10 -2.76 10.92 -22.58
C GLU A 10 -1.79 10.50 -21.47
N LEU A 11 -2.13 9.42 -20.77
CA LEU A 11 -1.40 8.93 -19.60
C LEU A 11 -0.08 8.30 -20.03
N LEU A 12 0.99 8.57 -19.29
CA LEU A 12 2.29 7.97 -19.55
C LEU A 12 2.26 6.47 -19.14
N PRO A 13 3.00 5.57 -19.81
CA PRO A 13 2.97 4.12 -19.55
C PRO A 13 3.38 3.66 -18.13
N THR A 14 3.79 4.59 -17.27
CA THR A 14 4.34 4.32 -15.93
C THR A 14 3.48 4.85 -14.79
N GLU A 15 2.35 5.49 -15.07
CA GLU A 15 1.51 6.11 -14.05
C GLU A 15 0.69 5.08 -13.28
N VAL A 16 0.46 5.33 -11.99
CA VAL A 16 -0.33 4.46 -11.12
C VAL A 16 -1.67 5.17 -10.85
N PHE A 17 -2.78 4.46 -11.02
CA PHE A 17 -4.13 5.05 -11.02
C PHE A 17 -4.91 4.76 -9.72
N TRP A 18 -5.73 5.73 -9.28
CA TRP A 18 -6.57 5.66 -8.07
C TRP A 18 -8.00 5.21 -8.37
N ARG A 19 -8.73 4.60 -7.41
CA ARG A 19 -10.13 4.19 -7.62
C ARG A 19 -11.07 5.40 -7.82
N ASP A 20 -12.04 5.24 -8.71
CA ASP A 20 -12.87 6.30 -9.31
C ASP A 20 -14.15 6.65 -8.50
N HIS A 21 -14.15 6.52 -7.18
CA HIS A 21 -15.37 6.77 -6.36
C HIS A 21 -15.24 8.05 -5.53
N SER A 22 -15.95 9.12 -5.95
CA SER A 22 -15.98 10.40 -5.22
C SER A 22 -17.01 10.46 -4.08
N ILE A 23 -17.81 9.41 -3.86
CA ILE A 23 -18.88 9.36 -2.85
C ILE A 23 -18.60 8.19 -1.90
N PRO A 24 -18.42 8.44 -0.58
CA PRO A 24 -18.19 7.36 0.36
C PRO A 24 -19.40 6.41 0.45
N PRO A 25 -19.18 5.08 0.45
CA PRO A 25 -20.25 4.09 0.33
C PRO A 25 -21.13 3.98 1.57
N TRP A 26 -20.72 4.55 2.71
CA TRP A 26 -21.58 4.65 3.91
C TRP A 26 -22.59 5.80 3.83
N THR A 27 -22.46 6.73 2.87
CA THR A 27 -23.36 7.87 2.72
C THR A 27 -24.78 7.39 2.39
N GLY A 28 -25.74 7.62 3.29
CA GLY A 28 -27.12 7.17 3.13
C GLY A 28 -27.40 5.75 3.66
N THR A 29 -26.42 5.08 4.28
CA THR A 29 -26.62 3.79 4.95
C THR A 29 -26.68 3.96 6.48
N ASN A 30 -27.42 3.11 7.19
CA ASN A 30 -27.40 3.05 8.66
C ASN A 30 -26.28 2.13 9.19
N LYS A 31 -25.27 1.87 8.37
CA LYS A 31 -24.12 1.01 8.71
C LYS A 31 -22.97 1.88 9.20
N HIS A 32 -22.23 1.37 10.18
CA HIS A 32 -21.06 2.07 10.67
C HIS A 32 -20.01 2.18 9.54
N PRO A 33 -19.37 3.36 9.30
CA PRO A 33 -18.35 3.51 8.26
C PRO A 33 -17.30 2.39 8.26
N TYR A 34 -16.86 1.94 9.44
CA TYR A 34 -15.92 0.81 9.65
C TYR A 34 -16.26 -0.51 8.96
N GLN A 35 -17.51 -0.69 8.50
CA GLN A 35 -17.93 -1.88 7.77
C GLN A 35 -17.66 -1.79 6.26
N PHE A 36 -17.12 -0.66 5.79
CA PHE A 36 -16.85 -0.42 4.37
C PHE A 36 -15.34 -0.38 4.11
N GLU A 37 -14.92 -0.96 2.97
CA GLU A 37 -13.54 -0.92 2.48
C GLU A 37 -12.99 0.52 2.51
N ASP A 38 -13.77 1.45 1.97
CA ASP A 38 -13.44 2.87 1.85
C ASP A 38 -13.33 3.60 3.21
N SER A 39 -13.60 2.95 4.34
CA SER A 39 -13.37 3.53 5.67
C SER A 39 -12.02 3.15 6.26
N HIS A 40 -11.30 2.21 5.63
CA HIS A 40 -9.99 1.77 6.11
C HIS A 40 -8.93 2.86 6.05
N TRP A 41 -9.16 3.95 5.32
CA TRP A 41 -8.38 5.19 5.38
C TRP A 41 -8.39 5.86 6.76
N LEU A 42 -9.39 5.56 7.60
CA LEU A 42 -9.45 6.03 8.99
C LEU A 42 -8.57 5.19 9.93
N PHE A 43 -8.10 4.01 9.48
CA PHE A 43 -7.34 3.05 10.29
C PHE A 43 -5.93 2.78 9.78
N ARG A 44 -5.75 2.73 8.47
CA ARG A 44 -4.42 2.79 7.86
C ARG A 44 -3.94 4.22 8.07
N SER A 45 -2.70 4.39 8.53
CA SER A 45 -2.07 5.71 8.62
C SER A 45 -2.41 6.51 7.36
N TYR A 46 -2.70 7.81 7.50
CA TYR A 46 -3.02 8.74 6.39
C TYR A 46 -2.04 8.68 5.22
N ALA A 47 -0.89 8.05 5.44
CA ALA A 47 0.14 7.79 4.48
C ALA A 47 -0.09 6.59 3.54
N PHE A 48 -1.09 5.72 3.73
CA PHE A 48 -1.30 4.54 2.88
C PHE A 48 -2.46 4.68 1.90
N MET A 49 -2.28 4.14 0.69
CA MET A 49 -3.28 4.15 -0.38
C MET A 49 -3.18 2.90 -1.26
N ASP A 50 -4.29 2.36 -1.76
CA ASP A 50 -4.28 1.32 -2.81
C ASP A 50 -4.23 1.96 -4.19
N ALA A 51 -3.54 1.32 -5.12
CA ALA A 51 -3.32 1.87 -6.44
C ALA A 51 -3.24 0.77 -7.49
N LYS A 52 -3.52 1.08 -8.74
CA LYS A 52 -3.37 0.14 -9.86
C LYS A 52 -2.18 0.51 -10.71
N ASP A 53 -1.21 -0.40 -10.81
CA ASP A 53 -0.10 -0.27 -11.75
C ASP A 53 -0.64 -0.38 -13.18
N THR A 54 -0.46 0.65 -14.00
CA THR A 54 -0.98 0.65 -15.38
C THR A 54 -0.23 -0.32 -16.30
N SER A 55 1.02 -0.64 -15.98
CA SER A 55 1.86 -1.52 -16.80
C SER A 55 1.51 -3.00 -16.61
N THR A 56 1.30 -3.41 -15.37
CA THR A 56 0.98 -4.80 -15.00
C THR A 56 -0.51 -5.04 -14.79
N GLY A 57 -1.28 -3.99 -14.55
CA GLY A 57 -2.69 -4.05 -14.16
C GLY A 57 -2.93 -4.53 -12.72
N GLN A 58 -1.87 -4.79 -11.95
CA GLN A 58 -1.95 -5.31 -10.59
C GLN A 58 -2.31 -4.22 -9.57
N ILE A 59 -2.97 -4.62 -8.49
CA ILE A 59 -3.21 -3.74 -7.34
C ILE A 59 -1.96 -3.74 -6.46
N VAL A 60 -1.48 -2.55 -6.14
CA VAL A 60 -0.31 -2.29 -5.30
C VAL A 60 -0.71 -1.42 -4.12
N ALA A 61 0.08 -1.48 -3.04
CA ALA A 61 -0.02 -0.55 -1.93
C ALA A 61 1.02 0.56 -2.10
N MET A 62 0.60 1.81 -1.93
CA MET A 62 1.45 2.98 -1.88
C MET A 62 1.51 3.50 -0.46
N LYS A 63 2.71 3.81 0.03
CA LYS A 63 2.91 4.44 1.33
C LYS A 63 3.77 5.69 1.19
N SER A 64 3.24 6.84 1.59
CA SER A 64 3.98 8.09 1.78
C SER A 64 4.89 7.97 3.01
N ILE A 65 6.14 8.37 2.85
CA ILE A 65 7.13 8.46 3.91
C ILE A 65 7.71 9.87 3.86
N ARG A 66 7.49 10.62 4.93
CA ARG A 66 8.09 11.93 5.14
C ARG A 66 9.30 11.74 6.05
N HIS A 67 10.49 12.00 5.52
CA HIS A 67 11.76 11.78 6.22
C HIS A 67 11.85 12.59 7.53
N GLU A 68 11.24 13.78 7.56
CA GLU A 68 11.16 14.61 8.77
C GLU A 68 10.42 13.91 9.92
N ASP A 69 9.33 13.21 9.60
CA ASP A 69 8.50 12.52 10.58
C ASP A 69 9.11 11.16 10.98
N ASN A 70 9.71 10.45 10.03
CA ASN A 70 10.25 9.10 10.20
C ASN A 70 11.59 8.91 9.45
N PRO A 71 12.71 9.41 9.98
CA PRO A 71 13.98 9.49 9.25
C PRO A 71 14.59 8.11 8.92
N HIS A 72 14.29 7.09 9.73
CA HIS A 72 14.87 5.76 9.58
C HIS A 72 13.99 4.80 8.78
N GLU A 73 12.73 5.14 8.53
CA GLU A 73 11.76 4.19 7.98
C GLU A 73 12.16 3.75 6.56
N LEU A 74 12.51 4.68 5.68
CA LEU A 74 12.96 4.36 4.33
C LEU A 74 14.25 3.54 4.34
N VAL A 75 15.19 3.87 5.24
CA VAL A 75 16.48 3.18 5.36
C VAL A 75 16.27 1.73 5.80
N ILE A 76 15.42 1.50 6.79
CA ILE A 76 15.09 0.15 7.26
C ILE A 76 14.38 -0.65 6.17
N ALA A 77 13.38 -0.05 5.52
CA ALA A 77 12.60 -0.76 4.50
C ALA A 77 13.45 -1.12 3.25
N THR A 78 14.38 -0.25 2.86
CA THR A 78 15.34 -0.54 1.78
C THR A 78 16.41 -1.55 2.19
N PHE A 79 16.85 -1.56 3.45
CA PHE A 79 17.79 -2.57 3.96
C PHE A 79 17.23 -3.99 3.80
N PHE A 80 15.97 -4.23 4.16
CA PHE A 80 15.32 -5.53 3.99
C PHE A 80 14.99 -5.88 2.53
N THR A 81 14.99 -4.90 1.63
CA THR A 81 14.81 -5.12 0.19
C THR A 81 16.16 -5.26 -0.54
N SER A 82 17.29 -5.10 0.14
CA SER A 82 18.62 -5.28 -0.47
C SER A 82 18.81 -6.70 -1.01
N GLU A 83 19.61 -6.87 -2.06
CA GLU A 83 19.81 -8.16 -2.73
C GLU A 83 20.18 -9.27 -1.75
N GLU A 84 21.15 -9.02 -0.86
CA GLU A 84 21.60 -9.97 0.17
C GLU A 84 20.45 -10.40 1.10
N LYS A 85 19.60 -9.46 1.55
CA LYS A 85 18.50 -9.76 2.47
C LYS A 85 17.29 -10.34 1.76
N SER A 86 17.03 -9.95 0.53
CA SER A 86 15.93 -10.49 -0.28
C SER A 86 16.12 -11.96 -0.65
N LEU A 87 17.37 -12.43 -0.70
CA LEU A 87 17.73 -13.82 -0.96
C LEU A 87 17.67 -14.71 0.30
N ASP A 88 17.63 -14.12 1.49
CA ASP A 88 17.48 -14.88 2.74
C ASP A 88 16.04 -15.35 2.89
N HIS A 89 15.81 -16.67 2.88
CA HIS A 89 14.48 -17.26 2.99
C HIS A 89 13.78 -16.96 4.31
N ARG A 90 14.51 -16.48 5.32
CA ARG A 90 13.97 -16.09 6.63
C ARG A 90 13.45 -14.66 6.64
N ASN A 91 13.76 -13.89 5.60
CA ASN A 91 13.30 -12.52 5.48
C ASN A 91 11.85 -12.49 4.97
N HIS A 92 10.91 -12.37 5.89
CA HIS A 92 9.48 -12.24 5.61
C HIS A 92 9.02 -10.79 5.52
N CYS A 93 9.95 -9.83 5.37
CA CYS A 93 9.59 -8.42 5.20
C CYS A 93 8.91 -8.17 3.85
N VAL A 94 7.96 -7.24 3.85
CA VAL A 94 7.28 -6.82 2.63
C VAL A 94 8.30 -6.12 1.71
N PRO A 95 8.47 -6.58 0.46
CA PRO A 95 9.46 -5.98 -0.43
C PRO A 95 8.99 -4.63 -0.96
N ILE A 96 9.94 -3.72 -1.20
CA ILE A 96 9.69 -2.49 -1.97
C ILE A 96 9.82 -2.79 -3.46
N LEU A 97 8.74 -2.58 -4.21
CA LEU A 97 8.72 -2.73 -5.67
C LEU A 97 9.29 -1.50 -6.38
N ARG A 98 9.02 -0.31 -5.84
CA ARG A 98 9.46 0.97 -6.42
C ARG A 98 9.50 2.06 -5.35
N ILE A 99 10.38 3.03 -5.53
CA ILE A 99 10.41 4.28 -4.76
C ILE A 99 10.13 5.42 -5.73
N LEU A 100 9.17 6.26 -5.40
CA LEU A 100 8.76 7.42 -6.17
C LEU A 100 9.08 8.68 -5.36
N SER A 101 9.87 9.60 -5.91
CA SER A 101 10.11 10.89 -5.28
C SER A 101 8.90 11.81 -5.50
N VAL A 102 8.51 12.58 -4.49
CA VAL A 102 7.49 13.61 -4.63
C VAL A 102 8.15 14.88 -5.17
N PRO A 103 7.71 15.42 -6.33
CA PRO A 103 8.23 16.68 -6.83
C PRO A 103 8.05 17.79 -5.80
N ASP A 104 9.04 18.68 -5.69
CA ASP A 104 8.99 19.87 -4.83
C ASP A 104 8.95 19.62 -3.30
N GLU A 105 9.05 18.37 -2.85
CA GLU A 105 9.10 18.01 -1.41
C GLU A 105 10.34 17.15 -1.10
N GLU A 106 11.44 17.80 -0.72
CA GLU A 106 12.67 17.11 -0.34
C GLU A 106 12.45 16.25 0.90
N GLY A 107 12.89 14.98 0.84
CA GLY A 107 12.67 14.02 1.92
C GLY A 107 11.26 13.41 1.96
N HIS A 108 10.38 13.72 1.02
CA HIS A 108 9.11 13.02 0.85
C HIS A 108 9.20 12.03 -0.30
N VAL A 109 9.02 10.75 0.03
CA VAL A 109 8.96 9.66 -0.96
C VAL A 109 7.68 8.86 -0.80
N ILE A 110 7.26 8.22 -1.88
CA ILE A 110 6.21 7.23 -1.87
C ILE A 110 6.83 5.87 -2.23
N ILE A 111 6.73 4.91 -1.32
CA ILE A 111 7.14 3.53 -1.59
C ILE A 111 5.94 2.75 -2.14
N VAL A 112 6.20 1.93 -3.16
CA VAL A 112 5.24 1.01 -3.76
C VAL A 112 5.57 -0.39 -3.28
N MET A 113 4.57 -1.10 -2.77
CA MET A 113 4.68 -2.42 -2.16
C MET A 113 3.58 -3.34 -2.71
N PRO A 114 3.71 -4.67 -2.59
CA PRO A 114 2.60 -5.58 -2.85
C PRO A 114 1.37 -5.23 -2.00
N TYR A 115 0.18 -5.36 -2.58
CA TYR A 115 -1.07 -5.16 -1.84
C TYR A 115 -1.40 -6.41 -1.02
N LEU A 116 -1.24 -6.33 0.31
CA LEU A 116 -1.45 -7.46 1.21
C LEU A 116 -2.85 -7.46 1.82
N CYS A 117 -3.37 -8.67 2.05
CA CYS A 117 -4.60 -8.89 2.80
C CYS A 117 -4.31 -8.91 4.31
N PRO A 118 -5.31 -8.60 5.15
CA PRO A 118 -5.20 -8.80 6.60
C PRO A 118 -4.85 -10.25 6.93
N TRP A 119 -4.02 -10.47 7.95
CA TRP A 119 -3.57 -11.81 8.36
C TRP A 119 -4.71 -12.79 8.72
N TYR A 120 -5.90 -12.27 9.06
CA TYR A 120 -7.09 -13.05 9.41
C TYR A 120 -8.03 -13.32 8.22
N ASP A 121 -7.65 -12.90 7.00
CA ASP A 121 -8.45 -13.09 5.79
C ASP A 121 -7.60 -13.68 4.64
N PRO A 122 -7.85 -14.94 4.23
CA PRO A 122 -8.89 -15.84 4.75
C PRO A 122 -8.60 -16.33 6.17
N LYS A 123 -9.65 -16.66 6.92
CA LYS A 123 -9.50 -17.23 8.27
C LYS A 123 -8.73 -18.56 8.21
N PHE A 124 -7.87 -18.79 9.21
CA PHE A 124 -7.24 -20.09 9.41
C PHE A 124 -8.32 -21.19 9.52
N LYS A 125 -8.18 -22.22 8.69
CA LYS A 125 -9.00 -23.43 8.65
C LYS A 125 -8.44 -24.51 9.56
N THR A 126 -7.13 -24.48 9.84
CA THR A 126 -6.45 -25.47 10.67
C THR A 126 -5.53 -24.84 11.72
N ILE A 127 -5.26 -25.58 12.79
CA ILE A 127 -4.24 -25.19 13.79
C ILE A 127 -2.85 -25.11 13.14
N GLY A 128 -2.56 -25.99 12.18
CA GLY A 128 -1.29 -26.01 11.45
C GLY A 128 -1.01 -24.71 10.71
N GLU A 129 -2.01 -24.13 10.03
CA GLU A 129 -1.89 -22.82 9.37
C GLU A 129 -1.58 -21.71 10.37
N GLY A 130 -2.22 -21.73 11.55
CA GLY A 130 -1.93 -20.75 12.61
C GLY A 130 -0.51 -20.90 13.15
N VAL A 131 -0.07 -22.12 13.44
CA VAL A 131 1.30 -22.40 13.91
C VAL A 131 2.34 -21.99 12.86
N GLN A 132 2.07 -22.26 11.58
CA GLN A 132 2.95 -21.84 10.48
C GLN A 132 3.03 -20.31 10.39
N PHE A 133 1.89 -19.61 10.44
CA PHE A 133 1.86 -18.14 10.43
C PHE A 133 2.71 -17.53 11.56
N PHE A 134 2.56 -18.04 12.79
CA PHE A 134 3.39 -17.57 13.91
C PHE A 134 4.87 -17.94 13.73
N GLY A 135 5.17 -19.10 13.14
CA GLY A 135 6.53 -19.50 12.81
C GLY A 135 7.19 -18.54 11.83
N GLU A 136 6.54 -18.24 10.70
CA GLU A 136 7.02 -17.29 9.69
C GLU A 136 7.16 -15.88 10.27
N MET A 137 6.19 -15.42 11.05
CA MET A 137 6.24 -14.10 11.70
C MET A 137 7.40 -13.97 12.69
N LEU A 138 7.71 -15.04 13.45
CA LEU A 138 8.83 -15.05 14.38
C LEU A 138 10.18 -15.23 13.69
N GLU A 139 10.22 -15.94 12.56
CA GLU A 139 11.44 -16.11 11.76
C GLU A 139 11.87 -14.79 11.11
N GLY A 140 10.92 -13.92 10.76
CA GLY A 140 11.17 -12.61 10.18
C GLY A 140 11.46 -11.48 11.18
N LEU A 141 11.43 -11.75 12.49
CA LEU A 141 11.70 -10.77 13.56
C LEU A 141 13.17 -10.77 13.99
#